data_AF-A0A4Q8LBK6-F1
#
_entry.id   AF-A0A4Q8LBK6-F1
#
_cell.length_a   1.000
_cell.length_b   1.000
_cell.length_c   1.000
_cell.angle_alpha   90.00
_cell.angle_beta   90.00
_cell.angle_gamma   90.00
#
_symmetry.space_group_name_H-M   'P 1'
#
loop_
_entity.id
_entity.type
_entity.pdbx_description
1 polymer ?
#
loop_
_entity_poly.entity_id
_entity_poly.type
_entity_poly.pdbx_seq_one_letter_code
_entity_poly.pdbx_strand_id
1 'polypeptide(L)'
;MILRPRPTTWQLLYLMRGSILPLVAPRLLFVGAVACLASWFAQRQPHAFAQITVAPFTLIGIALSLFLGFRNSACHERWWEGRKQWGALLVHTRALARQTDALLAQAPPLRTELLRAAIGFTHALNARLRGGQTAAAAAPWLPDEAAAAIAAAPNPTDAVLGWMSRRLGQALHDQQVHPLLYPSLAAPVAGLGEVQAACERIHGTPLPFAYTLLLHRTALLFCTLLPFGLAGDRACPPLPSRPRRPCACPGQGSVREWTSVHDRAMTPSRVRARAALRVGAARPPSLRRAAWPDGQSSLRHATQT
;
A
#
# COMPACT_ATOMS: atom_id res chain seq x y z
N MET A 1 -8.39 -9.37 -8.61
CA MET A 1 -8.47 -8.09 -9.34
C MET A 1 -9.47 -8.28 -10.45
N ILE A 2 -10.61 -7.61 -10.40
CA ILE A 2 -11.56 -7.62 -11.53
C ILE A 2 -10.86 -6.81 -12.63
N LEU A 3 -10.31 -7.49 -13.64
CA LEU A 3 -9.74 -6.86 -14.83
C LEU A 3 -10.92 -6.30 -15.64
N ARG A 4 -11.26 -5.03 -15.42
CA ARG A 4 -12.20 -4.32 -16.29
C ARG A 4 -11.44 -3.81 -17.51
N PRO A 5 -12.03 -3.85 -18.73
CA PRO A 5 -11.49 -3.10 -19.86
C PRO A 5 -11.33 -1.64 -19.43
N ARG A 6 -10.23 -0.99 -19.82
CA ARG A 6 -9.89 0.37 -19.37
C ARG A 6 -11.07 1.32 -19.68
N PRO A 7 -11.82 1.79 -18.68
CA PRO A 7 -12.87 2.76 -18.91
C PRO A 7 -12.25 4.05 -19.48
N THR A 8 -12.97 4.72 -20.38
CA THR A 8 -12.57 6.05 -20.85
C THR A 8 -12.61 7.05 -19.69
N THR A 9 -11.85 8.15 -19.78
CA THR A 9 -11.74 9.18 -18.71
C THR A 9 -13.11 9.68 -18.23
N TRP A 10 -14.09 9.79 -19.13
CA TRP A 10 -15.47 10.16 -18.82
C TRP A 10 -16.25 9.07 -18.09
N GLN A 11 -16.06 7.81 -18.46
CA GLN A 11 -16.68 6.68 -17.77
C GLN A 11 -16.14 6.52 -16.34
N LEU A 12 -14.87 6.87 -16.10
CA LEU A 12 -14.27 6.91 -14.76
C LEU A 12 -14.94 7.94 -13.85
N LEU A 13 -15.29 9.11 -14.38
CA LEU A 13 -15.94 10.18 -13.61
C LEU A 13 -17.35 9.79 -13.12
N TYR A 14 -18.11 9.05 -13.94
CA TYR A 14 -19.49 8.66 -13.62
C TYR A 14 -19.64 7.24 -13.05
N LEU A 15 -18.53 6.51 -12.84
CA LEU A 15 -18.57 5.16 -12.30
C LEU A 15 -18.86 5.17 -10.79
N MET A 16 -20.13 5.09 -10.40
CA MET A 16 -20.51 5.05 -8.97
C MET A 16 -20.25 3.67 -8.32
N ARG A 17 -20.24 2.58 -9.09
CA ARG A 17 -20.00 1.21 -8.57
C ARG A 17 -18.54 1.02 -8.17
N GLY A 18 -18.27 1.10 -6.86
CA GLY A 18 -16.95 0.95 -6.26
C GLY A 18 -16.24 2.28 -5.97
N SER A 19 -16.92 3.42 -6.11
CA SER A 19 -16.38 4.72 -5.75
C SER A 19 -16.36 4.91 -4.23
N ILE A 20 -15.34 5.62 -3.74
CA ILE A 20 -15.24 6.07 -2.34
C ILE A 20 -16.16 7.29 -2.10
N LEU A 21 -16.62 7.95 -3.18
CA LEU A 21 -17.45 9.13 -3.11
C LEU A 21 -18.73 8.96 -2.27
N PRO A 22 -19.60 7.93 -2.46
CA PRO A 22 -20.79 7.78 -1.61
C PRO A 22 -20.46 7.58 -0.14
N LEU A 23 -19.28 7.01 0.18
CA LEU A 23 -18.83 6.81 1.56
C LEU A 23 -18.40 8.13 2.23
N VAL A 24 -17.86 9.09 1.46
CA VAL A 24 -17.29 10.34 1.96
C VAL A 24 -18.22 11.55 1.73
N ALA A 25 -19.17 11.43 0.80
CA ALA A 25 -20.18 12.43 0.49
C ALA A 25 -20.90 13.04 1.71
N PRO A 26 -21.42 12.28 2.69
CA PRO A 26 -22.07 12.89 3.85
C PRO A 26 -21.11 13.76 4.68
N ARG A 27 -19.83 13.37 4.77
CA ARG A 27 -18.80 14.15 5.47
C ARG A 27 -18.46 15.43 4.69
N LEU A 28 -18.38 15.35 3.37
CA LEU A 28 -18.15 16.52 2.51
C LEU A 28 -19.31 17.51 2.57
N LEU A 29 -20.55 17.02 2.52
CA LEU A 29 -21.74 17.85 2.66
C LEU A 29 -21.79 18.53 4.03
N PHE A 30 -21.47 17.80 5.10
CA PHE A 30 -21.38 18.37 6.44
C PHE A 30 -20.31 19.48 6.54
N VAL A 31 -19.08 19.21 6.08
CA VAL A 31 -18.01 20.23 6.08
C VAL A 31 -18.38 21.42 5.19
N GLY A 32 -19.02 21.18 4.04
CA GLY A 32 -19.53 22.22 3.15
C GLY A 32 -20.60 23.10 3.82
N ALA A 33 -21.55 22.48 4.53
CA ALA A 33 -22.56 23.21 5.28
C ALA A 33 -21.95 24.07 6.40
N VAL A 34 -20.98 23.52 7.15
CA VAL A 34 -20.22 24.27 8.17
C VAL A 34 -19.46 25.44 7.52
N ALA A 35 -18.87 25.25 6.33
CA ALA A 35 -18.19 26.31 5.62
C ALA A 35 -19.13 27.43 5.16
N CYS A 36 -20.32 27.10 4.65
CA CYS A 36 -21.34 28.07 4.31
C CYS A 36 -21.80 28.85 5.55
N LEU A 37 -22.05 28.17 6.67
CA LEU A 37 -22.45 28.79 7.94
C LEU A 37 -21.36 29.72 8.49
N ALA A 38 -20.10 29.27 8.51
CA ALA A 38 -18.96 30.08 8.95
C ALA A 38 -18.80 31.33 8.08
N SER A 39 -18.89 31.18 6.76
CA SER A 39 -18.78 32.30 5.82
C SER A 39 -19.95 33.28 5.93
N TRP A 40 -21.15 32.80 6.24
CA TRP A 40 -22.32 33.65 6.48
C TRP A 40 -22.21 34.42 7.81
N PHE A 41 -21.75 33.75 8.88
CA PHE A 41 -21.57 34.38 10.19
C PHE A 41 -20.45 35.43 10.17
N ALA A 42 -19.36 35.17 9.45
CA ALA A 42 -18.26 36.11 9.27
C ALA A 42 -18.68 37.40 8.55
N GLN A 43 -19.64 37.34 7.62
CA GLN A 43 -20.21 38.53 6.98
C GLN A 43 -21.06 39.37 7.95
N ARG A 44 -21.75 38.72 8.90
CA ARG A 44 -22.60 39.42 9.87
C ARG A 44 -21.85 39.96 11.08
N GLN A 45 -20.81 39.29 11.54
CA GLN A 45 -20.01 39.71 12.69
C GLN A 45 -18.51 39.71 12.39
N PRO A 46 -18.01 40.69 11.60
CA PRO A 46 -16.60 40.72 11.19
C PRO A 46 -15.63 40.80 12.38
N HIS A 47 -16.01 41.52 13.44
CA HIS A 47 -15.19 41.70 14.63
C HIS A 47 -14.91 40.40 15.40
N ALA A 48 -15.84 39.44 15.38
CA ALA A 48 -15.67 38.15 16.07
C ALA A 48 -14.65 37.24 15.36
N PHE A 49 -14.44 37.42 14.06
CA PHE A 49 -13.54 36.60 13.24
C PHE A 49 -12.17 37.24 13.00
N ALA A 50 -12.00 38.52 13.32
CA ALA A 50 -10.77 39.27 13.06
C ALA A 50 -9.52 38.69 13.75
N GLN A 51 -9.68 37.87 14.78
CA GLN A 51 -8.59 37.24 15.53
C GLN A 51 -8.26 35.82 15.04
N ILE A 52 -9.09 35.23 14.18
CA ILE A 52 -8.91 33.85 13.70
C ILE A 52 -8.15 33.91 12.37
N THR A 53 -6.86 33.56 12.40
CA THR A 53 -5.99 33.56 11.21
C THR A 53 -5.85 32.15 10.63
N VAL A 54 -5.47 32.06 9.34
CA VAL A 54 -5.23 30.77 8.66
C VAL A 54 -3.88 30.14 9.04
N ALA A 55 -2.93 30.91 9.59
CA ALA A 55 -1.58 30.46 9.91
C ALA A 55 -1.47 29.17 10.77
N PRO A 56 -2.19 28.98 11.89
CA PRO A 56 -2.13 27.72 12.65
C PRO A 56 -2.68 26.53 11.85
N PHE A 57 -3.64 26.76 10.95
CA PHE A 57 -4.20 25.71 10.11
C PHE A 57 -3.22 25.25 9.03
N THR A 58 -2.39 26.12 8.47
CA THR A 58 -1.39 25.69 7.47
C THR A 58 -0.36 24.76 8.10
N LEU A 59 0.12 25.07 9.30
CA LEU A 59 1.06 24.22 10.04
C LEU A 59 0.45 22.84 10.33
N ILE A 60 -0.78 22.81 10.86
CA ILE A 60 -1.51 21.56 11.12
C ILE A 60 -1.75 20.78 9.82
N GLY A 61 -2.09 21.48 8.73
CA GLY A 61 -2.32 20.87 7.42
C GLY A 61 -1.08 20.20 6.84
N ILE A 62 0.10 20.84 6.96
CA ILE A 62 1.38 20.25 6.55
C ILE A 62 1.68 18.99 7.37
N ALA A 63 1.52 19.05 8.69
CA ALA A 63 1.73 17.90 9.56
C ALA A 63 0.76 16.75 9.21
N LEU A 64 -0.53 17.06 9.01
CA LEU A 64 -1.56 16.08 8.65
C LEU A 64 -1.25 15.40 7.31
N SER A 65 -0.81 16.16 6.32
CA SER A 65 -0.40 15.64 5.00
C SER A 65 0.72 14.61 5.13
N LEU A 66 1.76 14.94 5.91
CA LEU A 66 2.89 14.04 6.17
C LEU A 66 2.45 12.74 6.87
N PHE A 67 1.66 12.83 7.94
CA PHE A 67 1.18 11.66 8.67
C PHE A 67 0.25 10.78 7.81
N LEU A 68 -0.59 11.40 6.98
CA LEU A 68 -1.45 10.67 6.05
C LEU A 68 -0.61 9.94 4.98
N GLY A 69 0.46 10.55 4.50
CA GLY A 69 1.43 9.93 3.60
C GLY A 69 2.04 8.66 4.20
N PHE A 70 2.57 8.73 5.42
CA PHE A 70 3.13 7.55 6.10
C PHE A 70 2.10 6.44 6.29
N ARG A 71 0.87 6.77 6.70
CA ARG A 71 -0.21 5.79 6.83
C ARG A 71 -0.56 5.16 5.48
N ASN A 72 -0.65 5.95 4.42
CA ASN A 72 -1.00 5.45 3.10
C ASN A 72 0.07 4.49 2.58
N SER A 73 1.36 4.82 2.77
CA SER A 73 2.46 3.92 2.42
C SER A 73 2.39 2.59 3.19
N ALA A 74 2.10 2.61 4.48
CA ALA A 74 1.93 1.38 5.27
C ALA A 74 0.72 0.53 4.82
N CYS A 75 -0.41 1.17 4.52
CA CYS A 75 -1.58 0.51 3.93
C CYS A 75 -1.25 -0.11 2.57
N HIS A 76 -0.51 0.62 1.73
CA HIS A 76 -0.10 0.16 0.41
C HIS A 76 0.81 -1.06 0.50
N GLU A 77 1.83 -1.05 1.35
CA GLU A 77 2.74 -2.20 1.52
C GLU A 77 1.98 -3.43 2.00
N ARG A 78 1.07 -3.29 2.98
CA ARG A 78 0.22 -4.41 3.43
C ARG A 78 -0.65 -4.96 2.30
N TRP A 79 -1.28 -4.10 1.51
CA TRP A 79 -2.08 -4.52 0.36
C TRP A 79 -1.23 -5.24 -0.69
N TRP A 80 -0.06 -4.67 -1.00
CA TRP A 80 0.85 -5.21 -1.99
C TRP A 80 1.43 -6.55 -1.54
N GLU A 81 1.81 -6.69 -0.28
CA GLU A 81 2.23 -7.94 0.33
C GLU A 81 1.16 -9.02 0.18
N GLY A 82 -0.10 -8.72 0.50
CA GLY A 82 -1.21 -9.66 0.28
C GLY A 82 -1.32 -10.10 -1.18
N ARG A 83 -1.15 -9.17 -2.14
CA ARG A 83 -1.13 -9.51 -3.58
C ARG A 83 0.05 -10.39 -3.97
N LYS A 84 1.24 -10.16 -3.40
CA LYS A 84 2.41 -11.04 -3.59
C LYS A 84 2.12 -12.46 -3.12
N GLN A 85 1.51 -12.63 -1.94
CA GLN A 85 1.19 -13.97 -1.41
C GLN A 85 0.22 -14.76 -2.29
N TRP A 86 -0.82 -14.11 -2.83
CA TRP A 86 -1.69 -14.73 -3.84
C TRP A 86 -0.99 -15.03 -5.17
N GLY A 87 0.06 -14.27 -5.51
CA GLY A 87 0.94 -14.58 -6.64
C GLY A 87 1.83 -15.80 -6.37
N ALA A 88 2.42 -15.88 -5.18
CA ALA A 88 3.22 -17.02 -4.72
C ALA A 88 2.37 -18.31 -4.68
N LEU A 89 1.11 -18.23 -4.22
CA LEU A 89 0.16 -19.35 -4.28
C LEU A 89 0.07 -19.96 -5.68
N LEU A 90 -0.05 -19.10 -6.70
CA LEU A 90 -0.13 -19.52 -8.10
C LEU A 90 1.20 -20.13 -8.58
N VAL A 91 2.34 -19.59 -8.13
CA VAL A 91 3.67 -20.13 -8.44
C VAL A 91 3.82 -21.55 -7.89
N HIS A 92 3.53 -21.76 -6.61
CA HIS A 92 3.65 -23.07 -5.96
C HIS A 92 2.65 -24.08 -6.53
N THR A 93 1.40 -23.68 -6.77
CA THR A 93 0.39 -24.58 -7.37
C THR A 93 0.80 -25.01 -8.78
N ARG A 94 1.36 -24.10 -9.60
CA ARG A 94 1.88 -24.44 -10.93
C ARG A 94 3.15 -25.29 -10.88
N ALA A 95 4.02 -25.06 -9.88
CA ALA A 95 5.20 -25.88 -9.68
C ALA A 95 4.81 -27.31 -9.31
N LEU A 96 3.85 -27.48 -8.38
CA LEU A 96 3.26 -28.77 -8.01
C LEU A 96 2.68 -29.47 -9.23
N ALA A 97 1.90 -28.76 -10.06
CA ALA A 97 1.34 -29.33 -11.29
C ALA A 97 2.43 -29.85 -12.25
N ARG A 98 3.47 -29.06 -12.53
CA ARG A 98 4.56 -29.50 -13.43
C ARG A 98 5.39 -30.65 -12.86
N GLN A 99 5.71 -30.60 -11.56
CA GLN A 99 6.53 -31.63 -10.94
C GLN A 99 5.78 -32.95 -10.79
N THR A 100 4.51 -32.91 -10.40
CA THR A 100 3.68 -34.13 -10.33
C THR A 100 3.45 -34.72 -11.72
N ASP A 101 3.33 -33.89 -12.76
CA ASP A 101 3.28 -34.36 -14.15
C ASP A 101 4.56 -35.10 -14.57
N ALA A 102 5.73 -34.50 -14.31
CA ALA A 102 7.01 -35.06 -14.72
C ALA A 102 7.46 -36.26 -13.86
N LEU A 103 7.20 -36.24 -12.56
CA LEU A 103 7.76 -37.19 -11.59
C LEU A 103 6.77 -38.28 -11.15
N LEU A 104 5.46 -38.08 -11.33
CA LEU A 104 4.42 -39.05 -10.98
C LEU A 104 3.68 -39.61 -12.21
N ALA A 105 4.35 -39.66 -13.37
CA ALA A 105 3.75 -40.18 -14.60
C ALA A 105 3.19 -41.62 -14.44
N GLN A 106 3.80 -42.43 -13.56
CA GLN A 106 3.37 -43.80 -13.24
C GLN A 106 2.36 -43.88 -12.09
N ALA A 107 2.02 -42.76 -11.44
CA ALA A 107 1.02 -42.67 -10.38
C ALA A 107 -0.07 -41.60 -10.66
N PRO A 108 -0.87 -41.73 -11.74
CA PRO A 108 -1.98 -40.82 -12.06
C PRO A 108 -2.98 -40.54 -10.92
N PRO A 109 -3.38 -41.52 -10.07
CA PRO A 109 -4.34 -41.24 -8.98
C PRO A 109 -3.74 -40.29 -7.94
N LEU A 110 -2.48 -40.51 -7.54
CA LEU A 110 -1.77 -39.66 -6.58
C LEU A 110 -1.64 -38.21 -7.08
N ARG A 111 -1.29 -38.03 -8.36
CA ARG A 111 -1.25 -36.70 -8.99
C ARG A 111 -2.62 -36.01 -8.88
N THR A 112 -3.69 -36.72 -9.23
CA THR A 112 -5.05 -36.16 -9.21
C THR A 112 -5.47 -35.76 -7.79
N GLU A 113 -5.20 -36.61 -6.81
CA GLU A 113 -5.44 -36.35 -5.39
C GLU A 113 -4.73 -35.08 -4.90
N LEU A 114 -3.42 -34.95 -5.19
CA LEU A 114 -2.63 -33.78 -4.77
C LEU A 114 -3.10 -32.49 -5.42
N LEU A 115 -3.43 -32.51 -6.73
CA LEU A 115 -3.91 -31.33 -7.43
C LEU A 115 -5.30 -30.91 -6.98
N ARG A 116 -6.20 -31.87 -6.74
CA ARG A 116 -7.51 -31.58 -6.16
C ARG A 116 -7.37 -31.00 -4.75
N ALA A 117 -6.52 -31.58 -3.90
CA ALA A 117 -6.25 -31.04 -2.57
C ALA A 117 -5.66 -29.61 -2.61
N ALA A 118 -4.79 -29.30 -3.58
CA ALA A 118 -4.29 -27.93 -3.77
C ALA A 118 -5.41 -26.93 -4.15
N ILE A 119 -6.40 -27.37 -4.93
CA ILE A 119 -7.61 -26.59 -5.22
C ILE A 119 -8.44 -26.41 -3.93
N GLY A 120 -8.66 -27.49 -3.18
CA GLY A 120 -9.35 -27.47 -1.89
C GLY A 120 -8.70 -26.53 -0.89
N PHE A 121 -7.37 -26.58 -0.76
CA PHE A 121 -6.56 -25.65 0.04
C PHE A 121 -6.79 -24.19 -0.37
N THR A 122 -6.80 -23.91 -1.67
CA THR A 122 -7.02 -22.54 -2.18
C THR A 122 -8.41 -22.01 -1.81
N HIS A 123 -9.44 -22.85 -1.92
CA HIS A 123 -10.79 -22.50 -1.51
C HIS A 123 -10.90 -22.31 0.01
N ALA A 124 -10.29 -23.21 0.78
CA ALA A 124 -10.21 -23.14 2.24
C ALA A 124 -9.54 -21.83 2.70
N LEU A 125 -8.39 -21.49 2.11
CA LEU A 125 -7.64 -20.27 2.43
C LEU A 125 -8.47 -19.01 2.09
N ASN A 126 -9.14 -18.97 0.94
CA ASN A 126 -10.01 -17.87 0.57
C ASN A 126 -11.19 -17.72 1.55
N ALA A 127 -11.83 -18.83 1.95
CA ALA A 127 -12.91 -18.81 2.93
C ALA A 127 -12.42 -18.31 4.29
N ARG A 128 -11.27 -18.80 4.76
CA ARG A 128 -10.66 -18.39 6.03
C ARG A 128 -10.38 -16.89 6.09
N LEU A 129 -9.77 -16.32 5.04
CA LEU A 129 -9.47 -14.88 4.95
C LEU A 129 -10.72 -13.98 4.82
N ARG A 130 -11.89 -14.57 4.59
CA ARG A 130 -13.18 -13.88 4.50
C ARG A 130 -14.09 -14.17 5.69
N GLY A 131 -13.63 -14.91 6.70
CA GLY A 131 -14.46 -15.34 7.83
C GLY A 131 -15.57 -16.34 7.45
N GLY A 132 -15.41 -17.06 6.33
CA GLY A 132 -16.33 -18.11 5.88
C GLY A 132 -16.01 -19.50 6.44
N GLN A 133 -16.84 -20.48 6.10
CA GLN A 133 -16.67 -21.87 6.54
C GLN A 133 -15.56 -22.57 5.74
N THR A 134 -14.39 -22.71 6.36
CA THR A 134 -13.18 -23.26 5.73
C THR A 134 -13.33 -24.72 5.31
N ALA A 135 -13.84 -25.59 6.20
CA ALA A 135 -13.97 -27.02 5.93
C ALA A 135 -14.95 -27.31 4.78
N ALA A 136 -16.10 -26.63 4.78
CA ALA A 136 -17.09 -26.74 3.70
C ALA A 136 -16.54 -26.31 2.34
N ALA A 137 -15.66 -25.31 2.31
CA ALA A 137 -15.02 -24.85 1.08
C ALA A 137 -13.97 -25.86 0.55
N ALA A 138 -13.33 -26.64 1.43
CA ALA A 138 -12.33 -27.63 1.06
C ALA A 138 -12.95 -28.98 0.65
N ALA A 139 -14.04 -29.39 1.31
CA ALA A 139 -14.63 -30.72 1.22
C ALA A 139 -14.88 -31.25 -0.22
N PRO A 140 -15.39 -30.46 -1.19
CA PRO A 140 -15.65 -30.96 -2.56
C PRO A 140 -14.40 -31.45 -3.31
N TRP A 141 -13.22 -31.07 -2.83
CA TRP A 141 -11.94 -31.32 -3.49
C TRP A 141 -11.11 -32.40 -2.82
N LEU A 142 -11.61 -32.98 -1.73
CA LEU A 142 -10.90 -33.96 -0.92
C LEU A 142 -11.63 -35.31 -0.99
N PRO A 143 -10.93 -36.44 -0.74
CA PRO A 143 -11.60 -37.71 -0.45
C PRO A 143 -12.49 -37.59 0.79
N ASP A 144 -13.61 -38.31 0.83
CA ASP A 144 -14.61 -38.20 1.91
C ASP A 144 -14.02 -38.46 3.30
N GLU A 145 -13.15 -39.47 3.42
CA GLU A 145 -12.43 -39.79 4.66
C GLU A 145 -11.54 -38.63 5.13
N ALA A 146 -10.86 -37.98 4.19
CA ALA A 146 -10.00 -36.84 4.48
C ALA A 146 -10.83 -35.60 4.87
N ALA A 147 -11.95 -35.38 4.20
CA ALA A 147 -12.84 -34.25 4.46
C ALA A 147 -13.38 -34.27 5.89
N ALA A 148 -13.77 -35.44 6.42
CA ALA A 148 -14.23 -35.59 7.80
C ALA A 148 -13.14 -35.25 8.82
N ALA A 149 -11.93 -35.80 8.63
CA ALA A 149 -10.79 -35.51 9.52
C ALA A 149 -10.38 -34.03 9.48
N ILE A 150 -10.42 -33.41 8.31
CA ILE A 150 -10.10 -31.99 8.12
C ILE A 150 -11.16 -31.08 8.75
N ALA A 151 -12.44 -31.47 8.69
CA ALA A 151 -13.52 -30.72 9.32
C ALA A 151 -13.41 -30.69 10.86
N ALA A 152 -12.87 -31.75 11.46
CA ALA A 152 -12.63 -31.83 12.89
C ALA A 152 -11.35 -31.08 13.35
N ALA A 153 -10.50 -30.64 12.42
CA ALA A 153 -9.24 -30.00 12.76
C ALA A 153 -9.44 -28.54 13.22
N PRO A 154 -8.62 -28.03 14.15
CA PRO A 154 -8.71 -26.63 14.62
C PRO A 154 -8.41 -25.62 13.50
N ASN A 155 -7.54 -26.00 12.55
CA ASN A 155 -7.29 -25.23 11.35
C ASN A 155 -7.51 -26.11 10.12
N PRO A 156 -8.71 -26.11 9.52
CA PRO A 156 -9.00 -26.93 8.36
C PRO A 156 -8.14 -26.59 7.14
N THR A 157 -7.68 -25.34 6.98
CA THR A 157 -6.78 -24.96 5.86
C THR A 157 -5.42 -25.65 6.01
N ASP A 158 -4.83 -25.60 7.21
CA ASP A 158 -3.55 -26.25 7.51
C ASP A 158 -3.68 -27.78 7.45
N ALA A 159 -4.81 -28.32 7.91
CA ALA A 159 -5.07 -29.75 7.88
C ALA A 159 -5.07 -30.33 6.46
N VAL A 160 -5.46 -29.55 5.44
CA VAL A 160 -5.30 -29.95 4.03
C VAL A 160 -3.82 -30.11 3.65
N LEU A 161 -2.96 -29.16 4.04
CA LEU A 161 -1.51 -29.27 3.78
C LEU A 161 -0.90 -30.45 4.53
N GLY A 162 -1.30 -30.66 5.78
CA GLY A 162 -0.90 -31.83 6.56
C GLY A 162 -1.33 -33.14 5.90
N TRP A 163 -2.54 -33.19 5.32
CA TRP A 163 -3.01 -34.33 4.54
C TRP A 163 -2.17 -34.55 3.27
N MET A 164 -1.87 -33.50 2.51
CA MET A 164 -1.01 -33.58 1.31
C MET A 164 0.39 -34.11 1.66
N SER A 165 1.00 -33.61 2.73
CA SER A 165 2.31 -34.05 3.22
C SER A 165 2.30 -35.52 3.66
N ARG A 166 1.27 -35.96 4.39
CA ARG A 166 1.10 -37.38 4.75
C ARG A 166 0.93 -38.25 3.52
N ARG A 167 0.17 -37.79 2.52
CA ARG A 167 -0.06 -38.55 1.29
C ARG A 167 1.22 -38.72 0.47
N LEU A 168 2.05 -37.68 0.38
CA LEU A 168 3.39 -37.78 -0.20
C LEU A 168 4.31 -38.72 0.60
N GLY A 169 4.23 -38.69 1.93
CA GLY A 169 4.98 -39.60 2.81
C GLY A 169 4.57 -41.07 2.64
N GLN A 170 3.27 -41.34 2.50
CA GLN A 170 2.77 -42.68 2.16
C GLN A 170 3.27 -43.13 0.80
N ALA A 171 3.17 -42.27 -0.22
CA ALA A 171 3.67 -42.59 -1.56
C ALA A 171 5.19 -42.88 -1.60
N LEU A 172 5.97 -42.26 -0.71
CA LEU A 172 7.38 -42.58 -0.52
C LEU A 172 7.57 -43.97 0.11
N HIS A 173 6.79 -44.31 1.14
CA HIS A 173 6.84 -45.63 1.79
C HIS A 173 6.40 -46.75 0.86
N ASP A 174 5.35 -46.50 0.08
CA ASP A 174 4.79 -47.42 -0.92
C ASP A 174 5.63 -47.51 -2.20
N GLN A 175 6.82 -46.89 -2.22
CA GLN A 175 7.77 -46.87 -3.35
C GLN A 175 7.20 -46.28 -4.66
N GLN A 176 6.11 -45.53 -4.58
CA GLN A 176 5.55 -44.78 -5.73
C GLN A 176 6.37 -43.53 -6.05
N VAL A 177 7.14 -43.04 -5.08
CA VAL A 177 8.03 -41.88 -5.22
C VAL A 177 9.44 -42.28 -4.84
N HIS A 178 10.40 -42.02 -5.73
CA HIS A 178 11.80 -42.24 -5.42
C HIS A 178 12.29 -41.25 -4.32
N PRO A 179 13.04 -41.68 -3.29
CA PRO A 179 13.49 -40.82 -2.19
C PRO A 179 14.21 -39.54 -2.63
N LEU A 180 15.05 -39.62 -3.67
CA LEU A 180 15.73 -38.44 -4.24
C LEU A 180 14.78 -37.40 -4.85
N LEU A 181 13.57 -37.79 -5.26
CA LEU A 181 12.58 -36.91 -5.88
C LEU A 181 11.60 -36.31 -4.88
N TYR A 182 11.51 -36.91 -3.67
CA TYR A 182 10.59 -36.46 -2.63
C TYR A 182 10.73 -34.97 -2.26
N PRO A 183 11.94 -34.41 -2.04
CA PRO A 183 12.09 -32.99 -1.70
C PRO A 183 11.52 -32.07 -2.77
N SER A 184 11.69 -32.44 -4.05
CA SER A 184 11.16 -31.67 -5.18
C SER A 184 9.64 -31.61 -5.14
N LEU A 185 8.96 -32.71 -4.81
CA LEU A 185 7.50 -32.79 -4.71
C LEU A 185 6.95 -32.14 -3.43
N ALA A 186 7.70 -32.20 -2.33
CA ALA A 186 7.31 -31.60 -1.05
C ALA A 186 7.48 -30.07 -1.03
N ALA A 187 8.46 -29.53 -1.77
CA ALA A 187 8.78 -28.10 -1.76
C ALA A 187 7.60 -27.18 -2.15
N PRO A 188 6.81 -27.45 -3.20
CA PRO A 188 5.62 -26.64 -3.47
C PRO A 188 4.59 -26.69 -2.34
N VAL A 189 4.40 -27.84 -1.70
CA VAL A 189 3.45 -27.99 -0.58
C VAL A 189 3.91 -27.16 0.62
N ALA A 190 5.21 -27.18 0.93
CA ALA A 190 5.79 -26.30 1.94
C ALA A 190 5.58 -24.81 1.59
N GLY A 191 5.78 -24.43 0.33
CA GLY A 191 5.52 -23.06 -0.15
C GLY A 191 4.05 -22.64 -0.03
N LEU A 192 3.09 -23.55 -0.19
CA LEU A 192 1.67 -23.27 0.12
C LEU A 192 1.48 -22.95 1.61
N GLY A 193 2.20 -23.64 2.50
CA GLY A 193 2.23 -23.35 3.93
C GLY A 193 2.81 -21.98 4.26
N GLU A 194 3.90 -21.58 3.61
CA GLU A 194 4.48 -20.24 3.75
C GLU A 194 3.46 -19.15 3.35
N VAL A 195 2.74 -19.37 2.25
CA VAL A 195 1.66 -18.47 1.80
C VAL A 195 0.55 -18.38 2.84
N GLN A 196 0.11 -19.51 3.41
CA GLN A 196 -0.92 -19.51 4.45
C GLN A 196 -0.45 -18.70 5.67
N ALA A 197 0.73 -19.00 6.20
CA ALA A 197 1.27 -18.32 7.38
C ALA A 197 1.41 -16.81 7.15
N ALA A 198 1.90 -16.41 5.96
CA ALA A 198 1.99 -15.00 5.60
C ALA A 198 0.60 -14.34 5.52
N CYS A 199 -0.39 -15.01 4.94
CA CYS A 199 -1.76 -14.49 4.85
C CYS A 199 -2.42 -14.37 6.23
N GLU A 200 -2.22 -15.34 7.13
CA GLU A 200 -2.70 -15.29 8.51
C GLU A 200 -2.04 -14.16 9.29
N ARG A 201 -0.72 -13.95 9.13
CA ARG A 201 -0.02 -12.79 9.71
C ARG A 201 -0.61 -11.48 9.21
N ILE A 202 -0.78 -11.33 7.89
CA ILE A 202 -1.35 -10.10 7.30
C ILE A 202 -2.79 -9.90 7.76
N HIS A 203 -3.58 -10.96 7.92
CA HIS A 203 -4.95 -10.86 8.41
C HIS A 203 -5.01 -10.48 9.89
N GLY A 204 -4.20 -11.14 10.73
CA GLY A 204 -4.21 -11.01 12.19
C GLY A 204 -3.45 -9.81 12.75
N THR A 205 -2.59 -9.15 11.98
CA THR A 205 -1.80 -7.99 12.44
C THR A 205 -2.29 -6.69 11.78
N PRO A 206 -3.42 -6.08 12.19
CA PRO A 206 -3.86 -4.78 11.68
C PRO A 206 -2.82 -3.69 11.94
N LEU A 207 -2.86 -2.62 11.14
CA LEU A 207 -2.05 -1.42 11.43
C LEU A 207 -2.39 -0.91 12.84
N PRO A 208 -1.43 -0.37 13.61
CA PRO A 208 -1.68 0.00 14.99
C PRO A 208 -2.84 1.00 15.09
N PHE A 209 -3.79 0.72 15.98
CA PHE A 209 -5.03 1.47 16.09
C PHE A 209 -4.82 2.98 16.30
N ALA A 210 -3.76 3.36 17.01
CA ALA A 210 -3.36 4.74 17.24
C ALA A 210 -3.19 5.55 15.94
N TYR A 211 -2.62 4.96 14.88
CA TYR A 211 -2.49 5.62 13.57
C TYR A 211 -3.85 5.98 12.98
N THR A 212 -4.84 5.10 13.12
CA THR A 212 -6.17 5.33 12.55
C THR A 212 -6.94 6.35 13.38
N LEU A 213 -6.90 6.21 14.71
CA LEU A 213 -7.68 7.07 15.61
C LEU A 213 -7.19 8.52 15.58
N LEU A 214 -5.88 8.73 15.74
CA LEU A 214 -5.31 10.07 15.79
C LEU A 214 -5.53 10.80 14.47
N LEU A 215 -5.20 10.17 13.34
CA LEU A 215 -5.40 10.77 12.01
C LEU A 215 -6.87 11.06 11.71
N HIS A 216 -7.78 10.18 12.12
CA HIS A 216 -9.21 10.41 11.87
C HIS A 216 -9.72 11.60 12.67
N ARG A 217 -9.37 11.69 13.96
CA ARG A 217 -9.78 12.80 14.84
C ARG A 217 -9.17 14.13 14.41
N THR A 218 -7.87 14.16 14.13
CA THR A 218 -7.20 15.40 13.71
C THR A 218 -7.66 15.85 12.33
N ALA A 219 -7.89 14.93 11.38
CA ALA A 219 -8.45 15.29 10.08
C ALA A 219 -9.89 15.84 10.18
N LEU A 220 -10.74 15.23 11.02
CA LEU A 220 -12.10 15.73 11.23
C LEU A 220 -12.10 17.12 11.87
N LEU A 221 -11.33 17.32 12.95
CA LEU A 221 -11.20 18.62 13.60
C LEU A 221 -10.63 19.67 12.64
N PHE A 222 -9.58 19.31 11.89
CA PHE A 222 -8.99 20.20 10.90
C PHE A 222 -10.00 20.61 9.82
N CYS A 223 -10.67 19.66 9.18
CA CYS A 223 -11.63 19.95 8.10
C CYS A 223 -12.85 20.74 8.58
N THR A 224 -13.28 20.56 9.84
CA THR A 224 -14.44 21.27 10.40
C THR A 224 -14.09 22.67 10.89
N LEU A 225 -12.87 22.89 11.40
CA LEU A 225 -12.42 24.19 11.90
C LEU A 225 -11.79 25.08 10.81
N LEU A 226 -11.20 24.49 9.77
CA LEU A 226 -10.56 25.22 8.67
C LEU A 226 -11.44 26.32 8.03
N PRO A 227 -12.75 26.12 7.80
CA PRO A 227 -13.60 27.16 7.21
C PRO A 227 -13.68 28.44 8.06
N PHE A 228 -13.57 28.35 9.38
CA PHE A 228 -13.57 29.51 10.27
C PHE A 228 -12.29 30.35 10.11
N GLY A 229 -11.13 29.69 9.97
CA GLY A 229 -9.87 30.37 9.66
C GLY A 229 -9.91 31.06 8.30
N LEU A 230 -10.40 30.36 7.27
CA LEU A 230 -10.53 30.93 5.92
C LEU A 230 -11.53 32.09 5.84
N ALA A 231 -12.57 32.08 6.69
CA ALA A 231 -13.54 33.17 6.75
C ALA A 231 -12.96 34.41 7.45
N GLY A 232 -12.12 34.25 8.48
CA GLY A 232 -11.48 35.36 9.20
C GLY A 232 -10.53 36.18 8.32
N ASP A 233 -9.67 35.52 7.54
CA ASP A 233 -8.76 36.21 6.60
C ASP A 233 -9.53 37.02 5.53
N ARG A 234 -10.75 36.60 5.16
CA ARG A 234 -11.60 37.32 4.19
C ARG A 234 -12.44 38.44 4.82
N ALA A 235 -12.77 38.33 6.11
CA ALA A 235 -13.56 39.31 6.83
C ALA A 235 -12.77 40.60 7.13
N CYS A 236 -11.43 40.56 7.00
CA CYS A 236 -10.58 41.73 7.07
C CYS A 236 -10.42 42.35 5.66
N PRO A 237 -11.13 43.44 5.31
CA PRO A 237 -10.85 44.13 4.05
C PRO A 237 -9.40 44.65 4.08
N PRO A 238 -8.65 44.57 2.96
CA PRO A 238 -7.42 45.34 2.85
C PRO A 238 -7.80 46.81 3.03
N LEU A 239 -7.35 47.40 4.13
CA LEU A 239 -7.54 48.83 4.37
C LEU A 239 -7.05 49.58 3.11
N PRO A 240 -7.90 50.37 2.43
CA PRO A 240 -7.44 51.19 1.33
C PRO A 240 -6.40 52.15 1.90
N SER A 241 -5.18 52.06 1.37
CA SER A 241 -4.09 53.04 1.46
C SER A 241 -4.35 54.21 2.42
N ARG A 242 -4.06 54.04 3.71
CA ARG A 242 -3.70 55.18 4.56
C ARG A 242 -2.17 55.23 4.63
N PRO A 243 -1.53 56.39 4.37
CA PRO A 243 -0.09 56.51 4.49
C PRO A 243 0.31 56.13 5.90
N ARG A 244 1.36 55.31 6.02
CA ARG A 244 1.93 54.80 7.26
C ARG A 244 1.91 55.86 8.37
N ARG A 245 0.94 55.78 9.28
CA ARG A 245 1.16 56.23 10.66
C ARG A 245 1.54 54.97 11.44
N PRO A 246 2.63 54.98 12.23
CA PRO A 246 3.00 53.83 13.02
C PRO A 246 1.92 53.60 14.07
N CYS A 247 1.11 52.56 13.88
CA CYS A 247 0.32 51.99 14.96
C CYS A 247 1.32 51.39 15.95
N ALA A 248 1.51 52.07 17.08
CA ALA A 248 2.17 51.52 18.23
C ALA A 248 1.28 50.39 18.79
N CYS A 249 1.63 49.14 18.51
CA CYS A 249 1.22 48.02 19.34
C CYS A 249 2.04 48.05 20.62
N PRO A 250 1.44 48.13 21.82
CA PRO A 250 2.18 47.98 23.06
C PRO A 250 2.54 46.50 23.21
N GLY A 251 3.84 46.17 23.23
CA GLY A 251 4.30 44.83 23.59
C GLY A 251 5.32 44.14 22.69
N GLN A 252 6.22 44.86 22.02
CA GLN A 252 7.49 44.26 21.57
C GLN A 252 8.65 45.05 22.15
N GLY A 253 9.33 44.42 23.12
CA GLY A 253 10.60 44.87 23.65
C GLY A 253 11.63 45.02 22.52
N SER A 254 12.41 46.08 22.62
CA SER A 254 13.42 46.53 21.67
C SER A 254 14.48 45.46 21.36
N VAL A 255 14.41 44.89 20.16
CA VAL A 255 15.61 44.32 19.48
C VAL A 255 16.29 45.45 18.72
N ARG A 256 16.81 46.43 19.45
CA ARG A 256 17.69 47.50 18.95
C ARG A 256 18.72 47.85 20.02
N GLU A 257 19.49 46.86 20.45
CA GLU A 257 20.56 47.10 21.43
C GLU A 257 21.76 46.14 21.33
N TRP A 258 21.96 45.43 20.21
CA TRP A 258 23.07 44.48 20.06
C TRP A 258 24.03 44.75 18.89
N THR A 259 23.91 45.86 18.17
CA THR A 259 24.80 46.17 17.02
C THR A 259 25.81 47.30 17.28
N SER A 260 26.29 47.50 18.52
CA SER A 260 27.29 48.55 18.79
C SER A 260 28.46 48.16 19.71
N VAL A 261 28.79 46.87 19.89
CA VAL A 261 29.88 46.45 20.80
C VAL A 261 30.98 45.58 20.15
N HIS A 262 30.93 45.24 18.86
CA HIS A 262 31.98 44.41 18.23
C HIS A 262 32.61 45.02 16.98
N ASP A 263 32.89 46.33 17.03
CA ASP A 263 33.72 47.01 16.03
C ASP A 263 34.87 47.74 16.73
N ARG A 264 35.80 46.96 17.29
CA ARG A 264 37.13 47.37 17.74
C ARG A 264 37.99 46.13 18.03
N ALA A 265 38.79 45.70 17.04
CA ALA A 265 40.22 45.39 17.18
C ALA A 265 40.76 44.46 16.07
N MET A 266 41.74 45.00 15.32
CA MET A 266 43.00 44.37 14.89
C MET A 266 43.03 43.36 13.72
N THR A 267 43.38 43.92 12.55
CA THR A 267 44.51 43.57 11.64
C THR A 267 44.96 42.11 11.43
N PRO A 268 45.16 41.67 10.16
CA PRO A 268 45.69 40.34 9.82
C PRO A 268 47.19 40.34 9.54
N SER A 269 47.92 39.34 10.03
CA SER A 269 49.27 39.02 9.55
C SER A 269 49.54 37.51 9.45
N ARG A 270 49.82 37.09 8.21
CA ARG A 270 50.87 36.15 7.75
C ARG A 270 50.81 34.63 8.06
N VAL A 271 50.71 33.87 6.94
CA VAL A 271 51.73 32.92 6.39
C VAL A 271 51.71 31.41 6.76
N ARG A 272 51.60 30.58 5.70
CA ARG A 272 52.09 29.17 5.45
C ARG A 272 51.38 28.02 6.21
N ALA A 273 51.23 26.78 5.72
CA ALA A 273 51.81 26.00 4.61
C ALA A 273 50.90 24.82 4.14
N ARG A 274 51.30 24.27 2.98
CA ARG A 274 50.89 23.07 2.21
C ARG A 274 50.57 21.76 2.97
N ALA A 275 49.64 20.96 2.41
CA ALA A 275 49.81 19.56 1.94
C ALA A 275 48.44 19.04 1.39
N ALA A 276 48.26 18.84 0.08
CA ALA A 276 48.51 17.64 -0.72
C ALA A 276 47.42 16.53 -0.63
N LEU A 277 46.65 16.35 -1.71
CA LEU A 277 46.44 15.07 -2.40
C LEU A 277 45.61 15.24 -3.69
N ARG A 278 46.23 14.90 -4.82
CA ARG A 278 45.63 14.77 -6.16
C ARG A 278 45.01 13.38 -6.28
N VAL A 279 43.83 13.28 -6.88
CA VAL A 279 43.41 12.08 -7.63
C VAL A 279 42.83 12.56 -8.96
N GLY A 280 43.42 12.06 -10.04
CA GLY A 280 43.24 12.53 -11.41
C GLY A 280 41.96 12.05 -12.08
N ALA A 281 41.51 12.87 -13.02
CA ALA A 281 40.45 12.58 -13.97
C ALA A 281 40.98 11.70 -15.12
N ALA A 282 40.19 10.71 -15.52
CA ALA A 282 40.29 10.06 -16.82
C ALA A 282 38.88 9.85 -17.40
N ARG A 283 38.63 10.43 -18.57
CA ARG A 283 37.45 10.18 -19.43
C ARG A 283 37.63 8.85 -20.17
N PRO A 284 36.53 8.15 -20.54
CA PRO A 284 36.52 7.29 -21.70
C PRO A 284 35.63 7.81 -22.85
N PRO A 285 35.79 7.28 -24.08
CA PRO A 285 35.37 7.91 -25.33
C PRO A 285 34.00 7.46 -25.85
N SER A 286 33.51 8.23 -26.82
CA SER A 286 32.31 8.03 -27.63
C SER A 286 32.33 6.75 -28.47
N LEU A 287 31.24 5.99 -28.46
CA LEU A 287 30.92 4.99 -29.50
C LEU A 287 29.54 5.26 -30.10
N ARG A 288 29.52 5.33 -31.44
CA ARG A 288 28.37 5.59 -32.28
C ARG A 288 27.49 4.35 -32.40
N ARG A 289 26.21 4.64 -32.70
CA ARG A 289 25.05 3.76 -32.83
C ARG A 289 25.27 2.63 -33.84
N ALA A 290 24.97 1.40 -33.43
CA ALA A 290 24.70 0.29 -34.34
C ALA A 290 23.18 0.14 -34.51
N ALA A 291 22.75 0.15 -35.77
CA ALA A 291 21.37 -0.05 -36.19
C ALA A 291 20.96 -1.51 -35.99
N TRP A 292 19.73 -1.73 -35.52
CA TRP A 292 19.03 -3.02 -35.58
C TRP A 292 17.98 -2.94 -36.70
N PRO A 293 17.91 -3.93 -37.61
CA PRO A 293 16.97 -3.88 -38.72
C PRO A 293 15.56 -4.30 -38.29
N ASP A 294 14.58 -3.61 -38.89
CA ASP A 294 13.14 -3.87 -38.78
C ASP A 294 12.77 -5.25 -39.32
N GLY A 295 12.00 -6.00 -38.53
CA GLY A 295 11.47 -7.32 -38.88
C GLY A 295 9.98 -7.44 -38.53
N GLN A 296 9.12 -6.76 -39.27
CA GLN A 296 7.70 -7.08 -39.38
C GLN A 296 7.26 -7.00 -40.85
N SER A 297 7.04 -8.15 -41.50
CA SER A 297 6.02 -8.35 -42.56
C SER A 297 6.01 -9.81 -43.06
N SER A 298 4.80 -10.29 -43.41
CA SER A 298 4.41 -11.64 -43.89
C SER A 298 4.41 -12.71 -42.78
N LEU A 299 3.28 -13.30 -42.39
CA LEU A 299 2.43 -14.16 -43.21
C LEU A 299 0.96 -14.06 -42.79
N ARG A 300 0.10 -13.59 -43.70
CA ARG A 300 -1.32 -13.96 -43.78
C ARG A 300 -1.54 -14.62 -45.15
N HIS A 301 -2.37 -15.66 -45.14
CA HIS A 301 -3.10 -16.31 -46.26
C HIS A 301 -2.53 -17.56 -46.95
N ALA A 302 -3.51 -18.43 -47.28
CA ALA A 302 -3.54 -19.72 -47.99
C ALA A 302 -3.17 -20.94 -47.12
N THR A 303 -4.01 -21.94 -46.87
CA THR A 303 -5.08 -22.65 -47.65
C THR A 303 -6.13 -23.21 -46.65
N GLN A 304 -7.46 -23.21 -46.81
CA GLN A 304 -8.37 -23.74 -47.84
C GLN A 304 -8.03 -25.15 -48.35
N THR A 305 -8.48 -26.16 -47.60
CA THR A 305 -9.32 -27.31 -48.01
C THR A 305 -9.80 -28.03 -46.76
#